data_AF-A0A248UCR8-F1
#
_entry.id   AF-A0A248UCR8-F1
#
_cell.length_a   1.000
_cell.length_b   1.000
_cell.length_c   1.000
_cell.angle_alpha   90.00
_cell.angle_beta   90.00
_cell.angle_gamma   90.00
#
_symmetry.space_group_name_H-M   'P 1'
#
loop_
_entity.id
_entity.type
_entity.pdbx_description
1 polymer ?
#
loop_
_entity_poly.entity_id
_entity_poly.type
_entity_poly.pdbx_seq_one_letter_code
_entity_poly.pdbx_strand_id
1 'polypeptide(L)'
;MSADRKANPGLPATPFLEHVKQAGIKSCGTVYPILGQLLANGTEYNVQSQWHNTEPDKHTVQAFVGMKYATSIYSGPAAGLVFASPNGAACEGSMVRVAPFPRKCAEIPATLPPGSTLANTLGPIPVYNIANNGGQVLLLPSDQSCIVISVAQAAG
;
A
#
# COMPACT_ATOMS: atom_id res chain seq x y z
N MET A 1 35.60 21.33 13.14
CA MET A 1 34.40 22.16 12.90
C MET A 1 33.80 21.66 11.59
N SER A 2 33.19 20.48 11.60
CA SER A 2 31.74 20.26 11.79
C SER A 2 30.94 20.87 10.64
N ALA A 3 30.77 20.09 9.57
CA ALA A 3 29.75 20.34 8.57
C ALA A 3 28.45 19.68 9.07
N ASP A 4 27.46 20.52 9.40
CA ASP A 4 26.10 20.09 9.70
C ASP A 4 25.51 19.34 8.51
N ARG A 5 25.44 18.01 8.63
CA ARG A 5 24.50 17.21 7.83
C ARG A 5 23.11 17.57 8.32
N LYS A 6 22.44 18.49 7.60
CA LYS A 6 21.00 18.71 7.74
C LYS A 6 20.30 17.35 7.67
N ALA A 7 19.71 16.95 8.80
CA ALA A 7 18.92 15.75 8.92
C ALA A 7 17.84 15.76 7.84
N ASN A 8 17.84 14.75 6.97
CA ASN A 8 16.67 14.41 6.17
C ASN A 8 15.51 14.23 7.16
N PRO A 9 14.37 14.92 7.04
CA PRO A 9 13.25 14.72 7.97
C PRO A 9 12.90 13.23 7.93
N GLY A 10 13.26 12.53 9.00
CA GLY A 10 13.34 11.07 9.02
C GLY A 10 11.98 10.46 8.69
N LEU A 11 11.98 9.38 7.91
CA LEU A 11 10.77 8.57 7.71
C LEU A 11 10.15 8.23 9.08
N PRO A 12 8.82 8.23 9.22
CA PRO A 12 8.17 7.87 10.47
C PRO A 12 8.64 6.51 10.98
N ALA A 13 8.80 6.39 12.30
CA ALA A 13 9.11 5.11 12.94
C ALA A 13 7.92 4.16 12.76
N THR A 14 8.04 3.24 11.81
CA THR A 14 7.02 2.25 11.45
C THR A 14 7.65 0.86 11.44
N PRO A 15 6.86 -0.22 11.60
CA PRO A 15 7.36 -1.57 11.41
C PRO A 15 8.04 -1.76 10.05
N PHE A 16 7.54 -1.11 9.00
CA PHE A 16 8.16 -1.16 7.67
C PHE A 16 9.57 -0.58 7.64
N LEU A 17 9.78 0.59 8.28
CA LEU A 17 11.09 1.21 8.40
C LEU A 17 12.05 0.35 9.25
N GLU A 18 11.56 -0.23 10.35
CA GLU A 18 12.38 -1.09 11.19
C GLU A 18 12.77 -2.39 10.46
N HIS A 19 11.87 -2.98 9.66
CA HIS A 19 12.19 -4.18 8.88
C HIS A 19 13.25 -3.92 7.81
N VAL A 20 13.23 -2.78 7.11
CA VAL A 20 14.31 -2.47 6.13
C VAL A 20 15.65 -2.23 6.81
N LYS A 21 15.66 -1.60 7.98
CA LYS A 21 16.89 -1.42 8.78
C LYS A 21 17.43 -2.76 9.27
N GLN A 22 16.57 -3.62 9.82
CA GLN A 22 16.92 -4.95 10.29
C GLN A 22 17.49 -5.81 9.15
N ALA A 23 16.89 -5.74 7.97
CA ALA A 23 17.32 -6.47 6.80
C ALA A 23 18.56 -5.87 6.12
N GLY A 24 18.96 -4.64 6.46
CA GLY A 24 20.06 -3.94 5.77
C GLY A 24 19.73 -3.54 4.32
N ILE A 25 18.45 -3.35 4.00
CA ILE A 25 17.98 -2.94 2.67
C ILE A 25 18.23 -1.43 2.49
N LYS A 26 18.87 -1.05 1.39
CA LYS A 26 19.24 0.32 1.06
C LYS A 26 18.46 0.83 -0.16
N SER A 27 18.54 0.09 -1.27
CA SER A 27 17.92 0.39 -2.57
C SER A 27 16.42 0.70 -2.40
N CYS A 28 15.70 -0.16 -1.70
CA CYS A 28 14.27 0.03 -1.41
C CYS A 28 13.97 0.60 -0.02
N GLY A 29 14.99 1.11 0.69
CA GLY A 29 14.87 1.58 2.07
C GLY A 29 13.92 2.77 2.27
N THR A 30 13.58 3.48 1.19
CA THR A 30 12.61 4.60 1.19
C THR A 30 11.25 4.20 0.62
N VAL A 31 11.24 3.57 -0.55
CA VAL A 31 9.99 3.22 -1.28
C VAL A 31 9.13 2.25 -0.47
N TYR A 32 9.74 1.21 0.12
CA TYR A 32 9.01 0.19 0.87
C TYR A 32 8.31 0.77 2.11
N PRO A 33 8.96 1.56 2.99
CA PRO A 33 8.27 2.19 4.11
C PRO A 33 7.18 3.18 3.70
N ILE A 34 7.37 3.95 2.63
CA ILE A 34 6.35 4.89 2.13
C ILE A 34 5.09 4.14 1.69
N LEU A 35 5.24 3.08 0.90
CA LEU A 35 4.13 2.25 0.46
C LEU A 35 3.41 1.58 1.64
N GLY A 36 4.17 1.09 2.64
CA GLY A 36 3.60 0.51 3.85
C GLY A 36 2.80 1.51 4.68
N GLN A 37 3.32 2.72 4.86
CA GLN A 37 2.62 3.79 5.57
C GLN A 37 1.35 4.22 4.83
N LEU A 38 1.39 4.29 3.49
CA LEU A 38 0.23 4.60 2.67
C LEU A 38 -0.85 3.52 2.82
N LEU A 39 -0.46 2.24 2.78
CA LEU A 39 -1.36 1.10 2.93
C LEU A 39 -2.05 1.09 4.30
N ALA A 40 -1.28 1.27 5.37
CA ALA A 40 -1.75 1.12 6.76
C ALA A 40 -2.40 2.40 7.34
N ASN A 41 -2.51 3.47 6.55
CA ASN A 41 -2.99 4.76 7.03
C ASN A 41 -4.40 4.65 7.67
N GLY A 42 -4.54 5.19 8.88
CA GLY A 42 -5.80 5.21 9.62
C GLY A 42 -6.24 3.85 10.17
N THR A 43 -5.32 2.89 10.33
CA THR A 43 -5.62 1.53 10.84
C THR A 43 -4.79 1.18 12.07
N GLU A 44 -5.31 0.27 12.88
CA GLU A 44 -4.48 -0.63 13.69
C GLU A 44 -3.95 -1.74 12.77
N TYR A 45 -2.65 -2.07 12.85
CA TYR A 45 -2.06 -3.04 11.92
C TYR A 45 -0.87 -3.81 12.49
N ASN A 46 -0.60 -4.97 11.87
CA ASN A 46 0.61 -5.76 12.06
C ASN A 46 1.21 -6.12 10.70
N VAL A 47 2.53 -6.28 10.66
CA VAL A 47 3.30 -6.48 9.42
C VAL A 47 4.12 -7.77 9.54
N GLN A 48 4.03 -8.63 8.52
CA GLN A 48 4.93 -9.76 8.34
C GLN A 48 5.70 -9.60 7.04
N SER A 49 6.98 -9.28 7.15
CA SER A 49 7.87 -9.01 6.03
C SER A 49 8.74 -10.21 5.66
N GLN A 50 9.12 -10.27 4.39
CA GLN A 50 10.06 -11.23 3.84
C GLN A 50 11.05 -10.50 2.91
N TRP A 51 12.30 -10.94 2.94
CA TRP A 51 13.39 -10.45 2.12
C TRP A 51 14.41 -11.57 1.90
N HIS A 52 15.33 -11.37 0.96
CA HIS A 52 16.42 -12.30 0.75
C HIS A 52 17.48 -12.17 1.86
N ASN A 53 17.82 -13.25 2.55
CA ASN A 53 18.63 -13.19 3.76
C ASN A 53 20.10 -12.81 3.53
N THR A 54 20.67 -13.13 2.37
CA THR A 54 22.10 -12.90 2.07
C THR A 54 22.35 -11.71 1.15
N GLU A 55 21.38 -11.39 0.29
CA GLU A 55 21.46 -10.28 -0.68
C GLU A 55 20.18 -9.42 -0.65
N PRO A 56 19.78 -8.91 0.54
CA PRO A 56 18.52 -8.19 0.72
C PRO A 56 18.38 -6.97 -0.17
N ASP A 57 19.50 -6.36 -0.55
CA ASP A 57 19.54 -5.15 -1.36
C ASP A 57 19.44 -5.38 -2.88
N LYS A 58 19.54 -6.64 -3.33
CA LYS A 58 19.47 -7.02 -4.75
C LYS A 58 18.14 -7.67 -5.14
N HIS A 59 17.28 -7.93 -4.16
CA HIS A 59 16.04 -8.66 -4.35
C HIS A 59 14.87 -7.88 -3.79
N THR A 60 13.69 -8.42 -4.05
CA THR A 60 12.43 -7.87 -3.60
C THR A 60 12.31 -7.93 -2.08
N VAL A 61 11.71 -6.90 -1.49
CA VAL A 61 11.16 -6.95 -0.14
C VAL A 61 9.64 -6.91 -0.24
N GLN A 62 8.97 -7.78 0.50
CA GLN A 62 7.52 -7.87 0.52
C GLN A 62 6.98 -7.98 1.94
N ALA A 63 5.72 -7.60 2.14
CA ALA A 63 5.05 -7.84 3.40
C ALA A 63 3.55 -8.04 3.26
N PHE A 64 3.03 -9.00 4.01
CA PHE A 64 1.61 -9.03 4.34
C PHE A 64 1.32 -8.09 5.50
N VAL A 65 0.18 -7.42 5.41
CA VAL A 65 -0.29 -6.47 6.42
C VAL A 65 -1.70 -6.85 6.82
N GLY A 66 -1.89 -7.21 8.09
CA GLY A 66 -3.21 -7.33 8.69
C GLY A 66 -3.63 -5.97 9.23
N MET A 67 -4.84 -5.51 8.92
CA MET A 67 -5.35 -4.19 9.30
C MET A 67 -6.74 -4.27 9.92
N LYS A 68 -7.06 -3.30 10.76
CA LYS A 68 -8.40 -3.08 11.31
C LYS A 68 -8.76 -1.60 11.17
N TYR A 69 -9.83 -1.33 10.44
CA TYR A 69 -10.38 0.01 10.27
C TYR A 69 -11.45 0.31 11.32
N ALA A 70 -11.46 1.55 11.79
CA ALA A 70 -12.48 2.11 12.66
C ALA A 70 -12.91 3.49 12.13
N THR A 71 -13.34 3.55 10.86
CA THR A 71 -13.80 4.79 10.21
C THR A 71 -15.31 4.75 9.95
N SER A 72 -15.90 5.90 9.66
CA SER A 72 -17.33 6.00 9.29
C SER A 72 -17.64 5.38 7.92
N ILE A 73 -16.67 5.36 7.00
CA ILE A 73 -16.82 4.81 5.64
C ILE A 73 -16.69 3.29 5.66
N TYR A 74 -15.76 2.78 6.46
CA TYR A 74 -15.51 1.36 6.64
C TYR A 74 -15.01 1.06 8.05
N SER A 75 -15.61 0.06 8.69
CA SER A 75 -15.13 -0.52 9.93
C SER A 75 -15.13 -2.03 9.83
N GLY A 76 -13.98 -2.65 10.11
CA GLY A 76 -13.80 -4.08 9.92
C GLY A 76 -12.35 -4.45 9.58
N PRO A 77 -12.10 -5.76 9.41
CA PRO A 77 -10.79 -6.27 9.02
C PRO A 77 -10.45 -5.89 7.58
N ALA A 78 -9.18 -5.62 7.31
CA ALA A 78 -8.65 -5.48 5.98
C ALA A 78 -7.29 -6.18 5.90
N ALA A 79 -6.85 -6.46 4.69
CA ALA A 79 -5.54 -7.04 4.44
C ALA A 79 -4.81 -6.23 3.38
N GLY A 80 -3.50 -6.39 3.33
CA GLY A 80 -2.72 -5.78 2.27
C GLY A 80 -1.40 -6.47 2.02
N LEU A 81 -0.80 -6.07 0.91
CA LEU A 81 0.52 -6.48 0.45
C LEU A 81 1.30 -5.22 0.14
N VAL A 82 2.54 -5.15 0.60
CA VAL A 82 3.54 -4.19 0.11
C VAL A 82 4.60 -4.98 -0.63
N PHE A 83 5.00 -4.50 -1.80
CA PHE A 83 6.07 -5.07 -2.59
C PHE A 83 6.96 -3.96 -3.12
N ALA A 84 8.27 -4.13 -3.00
CA ALA A 84 9.25 -3.22 -3.60
C ALA A 84 10.46 -4.01 -4.10
N SER A 85 11.01 -3.59 -5.23
CA SER A 85 12.15 -4.22 -5.89
C SER A 85 13.14 -3.18 -6.38
N PRO A 86 14.45 -3.45 -6.29
CA PRO A 86 15.45 -2.67 -7.02
C PRO A 86 15.18 -2.69 -8.52
N ASN A 87 15.32 -1.54 -9.16
CA ASN A 87 15.33 -1.35 -10.62
C ASN A 87 16.58 -0.54 -10.99
N GLY A 88 17.72 -1.24 -11.15
CA GLY A 88 19.03 -0.59 -11.28
C GLY A 88 19.43 0.13 -9.99
N ALA A 89 19.68 1.43 -10.07
CA ALA A 89 19.98 2.28 -8.91
C ALA A 89 18.72 2.82 -8.21
N ALA A 90 17.54 2.66 -8.83
CA ALA A 90 16.26 3.07 -8.29
C ALA A 90 15.56 1.90 -7.58
N CYS A 91 14.45 2.19 -6.92
CA CYS A 91 13.49 1.20 -6.45
C CYS A 91 12.09 1.54 -6.94
N GLU A 92 11.34 0.50 -7.31
CA GLU A 92 9.93 0.60 -7.68
C GLU A 92 9.12 -0.38 -6.83
N GLY A 93 7.87 -0.02 -6.56
CA GLY A 93 7.02 -0.87 -5.78
C GLY A 93 5.55 -0.51 -5.88
N SER A 94 4.75 -1.37 -5.28
CA SER A 94 3.31 -1.19 -5.16
C SER A 94 2.81 -1.64 -3.80
N MET A 95 1.66 -1.10 -3.44
CA MET A 95 0.84 -1.64 -2.38
C MET A 95 -0.49 -2.12 -2.95
N VAL A 96 -1.02 -3.18 -2.35
CA VAL A 96 -2.38 -3.68 -2.59
C VAL A 96 -3.11 -3.67 -1.27
N ARG A 97 -4.30 -3.06 -1.25
CA ARG A 97 -5.20 -3.07 -0.09
C ARG A 97 -6.48 -3.80 -0.45
N VAL A 98 -6.91 -4.72 0.41
CA VAL A 98 -8.15 -5.49 0.26
C VAL A 98 -9.06 -5.22 1.45
N ALA A 99 -10.23 -4.65 1.18
CA ALA A 99 -11.24 -4.33 2.20
C ALA A 99 -12.62 -4.91 1.80
N PRO A 100 -13.17 -5.85 2.58
CA PRO A 100 -14.52 -6.40 2.35
C PRO A 100 -15.62 -5.44 2.85
N PHE A 101 -16.11 -4.57 1.98
CA PHE A 101 -17.20 -3.65 2.34
C PHE A 101 -18.53 -4.40 2.45
N PRO A 102 -19.32 -4.21 3.53
CA PRO A 102 -20.62 -4.85 3.72
C PRO A 102 -21.73 -4.13 2.92
N ARG A 103 -21.51 -3.94 1.62
CA ARG A 103 -22.46 -3.34 0.66
C ARG A 103 -22.13 -3.81 -0.75
N LYS A 104 -23.06 -3.65 -1.70
CA LYS A 104 -22.86 -4.09 -3.07
C LYS A 104 -21.84 -3.20 -3.78
N CYS A 105 -21.11 -3.77 -4.76
CA CYS A 105 -20.12 -3.00 -5.52
C CYS A 105 -20.72 -1.82 -6.31
N ALA A 106 -22.02 -1.88 -6.67
CA ALA A 106 -22.71 -0.75 -7.30
C ALA A 106 -22.83 0.48 -6.39
N GLU A 107 -22.69 0.33 -5.07
CA GLU A 107 -22.81 1.40 -4.07
C GLU A 107 -21.46 2.02 -3.69
N ILE A 108 -20.34 1.33 -3.99
CA ILE A 108 -18.98 1.79 -3.64
C ILE A 108 -18.54 3.06 -4.39
N PRO A 109 -18.90 3.30 -5.67
CA PRO A 109 -18.46 4.50 -6.38
C PRO A 109 -18.82 5.81 -5.66
N ALA A 110 -19.95 5.85 -4.95
CA ALA A 110 -20.39 7.00 -4.17
C ALA A 110 -19.51 7.28 -2.93
N THR A 111 -18.71 6.31 -2.49
CA THR A 111 -17.78 6.45 -1.35
C THR A 111 -16.35 6.75 -1.78
N LEU A 112 -16.06 6.71 -3.09
CA LEU A 112 -14.73 7.02 -3.60
C LEU A 112 -14.44 8.54 -3.48
N PRO A 113 -13.16 8.94 -3.39
CA PRO A 113 -12.78 10.35 -3.37
C PRO A 113 -13.41 11.12 -4.56
N PRO A 114 -13.89 12.36 -4.35
CA PRO A 114 -14.44 13.18 -5.43
C PRO A 114 -13.45 13.31 -6.60
N GLY A 115 -13.96 13.15 -7.83
CA GLY A 115 -13.16 13.16 -9.05
C GLY A 115 -12.62 11.79 -9.48
N SER A 116 -12.90 10.72 -8.72
CA SER A 116 -12.62 9.35 -9.16
C SER A 116 -13.53 8.96 -10.34
N THR A 117 -12.99 8.26 -11.34
CA THR A 117 -13.69 7.95 -12.60
C THR A 117 -13.59 6.48 -12.95
N LEU A 118 -14.63 5.92 -13.59
CA LEU A 118 -14.57 4.57 -14.15
C LEU A 118 -13.53 4.54 -15.26
N ALA A 119 -12.51 3.71 -15.11
CA ALA A 119 -11.40 3.60 -16.04
C ALA A 119 -11.64 2.47 -17.06
N ASN A 120 -12.13 1.32 -16.59
CA ASN A 120 -12.40 0.15 -17.42
C ASN A 120 -13.35 -0.82 -16.71
N THR A 121 -13.84 -1.83 -17.43
CA THR A 121 -14.54 -2.99 -16.86
C THR A 121 -13.90 -4.28 -17.36
N LEU A 122 -13.33 -5.06 -16.45
CA LEU A 122 -12.73 -6.37 -16.72
C LEU A 122 -13.81 -7.46 -16.63
N GLY A 123 -14.63 -7.59 -17.67
CA GLY A 123 -15.82 -8.44 -17.63
C GLY A 123 -16.89 -7.86 -16.69
N PRO A 124 -17.28 -8.54 -15.58
CA PRO A 124 -18.21 -7.99 -14.60
C PRO A 124 -17.54 -7.09 -13.53
N ILE A 125 -16.22 -6.87 -13.62
CA ILE A 125 -15.43 -6.25 -12.55
C ILE A 125 -15.03 -4.81 -12.97
N PRO A 126 -15.64 -3.75 -12.40
CA PRO A 126 -15.27 -2.39 -12.73
C PRO A 126 -13.97 -1.96 -12.03
N VAL A 127 -13.18 -1.15 -12.74
CA VAL A 127 -11.93 -0.54 -12.27
C VAL A 127 -12.06 0.97 -12.35
N TYR A 128 -11.78 1.67 -11.25
CA TYR A 128 -11.80 3.13 -11.19
C TYR A 128 -10.39 3.69 -11.00
N ASN A 129 -10.11 4.82 -11.66
CA ASN A 129 -8.98 5.67 -11.31
C ASN A 129 -9.39 6.53 -10.11
N ILE A 130 -8.55 6.56 -9.07
CA ILE A 130 -8.78 7.37 -7.89
C ILE A 130 -8.19 8.76 -8.11
N ALA A 131 -8.94 9.79 -7.72
CA ALA A 131 -8.52 11.19 -7.83
C ALA A 131 -7.15 11.47 -7.18
N ASN A 132 -6.51 12.58 -7.58
CA ASN A 132 -5.24 13.05 -7.03
C ASN A 132 -4.10 12.03 -7.10
N ASN A 133 -4.04 11.25 -8.19
CA ASN A 133 -3.08 10.15 -8.37
C ASN A 133 -3.13 9.11 -7.23
N GLY A 134 -4.32 8.86 -6.67
CA GLY A 134 -4.54 7.89 -5.60
C GLY A 134 -4.45 6.42 -6.03
N GLY A 135 -4.02 6.16 -7.27
CA GLY A 135 -3.92 4.84 -7.86
C GLY A 135 -5.24 4.36 -8.46
N GLN A 136 -5.47 3.05 -8.40
CA GLN A 136 -6.65 2.40 -8.96
C GLN A 136 -7.38 1.60 -7.91
N VAL A 137 -8.69 1.40 -8.11
CA VAL A 137 -9.47 0.46 -7.31
C VAL A 137 -10.25 -0.46 -8.22
N LEU A 138 -10.24 -1.75 -7.89
CA LEU A 138 -11.03 -2.78 -8.51
C LEU A 138 -12.12 -3.20 -7.54
N LEU A 139 -13.36 -3.31 -8.02
CA LEU A 139 -14.51 -3.69 -7.20
C LEU A 139 -14.94 -5.11 -7.54
N LEU A 140 -14.60 -6.07 -6.68
CA LEU A 140 -14.94 -7.48 -6.88
C LEU A 140 -16.21 -7.83 -6.10
N PRO A 141 -17.33 -8.17 -6.76
CA PRO A 141 -18.55 -8.59 -6.08
C PRO A 141 -18.37 -9.90 -5.31
N SER A 142 -18.91 -9.97 -4.10
CA SER A 142 -18.97 -11.18 -3.28
C SER A 142 -20.29 -11.21 -2.52
N ASP A 143 -21.29 -11.94 -3.00
CA ASP A 143 -22.67 -11.95 -2.49
C ASP A 143 -23.24 -10.53 -2.28
N GLN A 144 -23.56 -10.16 -1.04
CA GLN A 144 -24.06 -8.84 -0.66
C GLN A 144 -22.94 -7.85 -0.26
N SER A 145 -21.69 -8.25 -0.43
CA SER A 145 -20.50 -7.47 -0.11
C SER A 145 -19.69 -7.11 -1.36
N CYS A 146 -18.79 -6.14 -1.21
CA CYS A 146 -17.85 -5.76 -2.24
C CYS A 146 -16.43 -5.84 -1.71
N ILE A 147 -15.60 -6.66 -2.34
CA ILE A 147 -14.17 -6.67 -2.05
C ILE A 147 -13.53 -5.53 -2.82
N VAL A 148 -13.17 -4.47 -2.11
CA VAL A 148 -12.53 -3.28 -2.66
C VAL A 148 -11.02 -3.49 -2.64
N ILE A 149 -10.42 -3.60 -3.83
CA ILE A 149 -9.00 -3.84 -4.02
C ILE A 149 -8.34 -2.57 -4.53
N SER A 150 -7.61 -1.85 -3.68
CA SER A 150 -6.88 -0.63 -4.07
C SER A 150 -5.43 -0.97 -4.41
N VAL A 151 -4.88 -0.34 -5.46
CA VAL A 151 -3.47 -0.43 -5.82
C VAL A 151 -2.90 0.98 -5.96
N ALA A 152 -1.75 1.23 -5.35
CA ALA A 152 -0.94 2.42 -5.61
C ALA A 152 0.52 2.01 -5.82
N GLN A 153 1.26 2.85 -6.54
CA GLN A 153 2.64 2.62 -6.91
C GLN A 153 3.52 3.77 -6.40
N ALA A 154 4.79 3.47 -6.17
CA ALA A 154 5.81 4.46 -5.88
C ALA A 154 7.13 4.05 -6.53
N ALA A 155 7.91 5.04 -6.92
CA ALA A 155 9.26 4.89 -7.44
C ALA A 155 10.17 5.93 -6.77
N GLY A 156 11.45 5.63 -6.62
CA GLY A 156 12.43 6.53 -5.99
C GLY A 156 13.87 6.07 -6.13
#